data_AF-A0A1M6HYB1-F1
#
_entry.id   AF-A0A1M6HYB1-F1
#
_cell.length_a   1.000
_cell.length_b   1.000
_cell.length_c   1.000
_cell.angle_alpha   90.00
_cell.angle_beta   90.00
_cell.angle_gamma   90.00
#
_symmetry.space_group_name_H-M   'P 1'
#
loop_
_entity.id
_entity.type
_entity.pdbx_description
1 polymer ?
#
loop_
_entity_poly.entity_id
_entity_poly.type
_entity_poly.pdbx_seq_one_letter_code
_entity_poly.pdbx_strand_id
1 'polypeptide(L)'
;MKKSLMIISAIFFSLCLTGTAFAFHGGGVAHCDGCHSMHAGNGNDRFGAQGPSLTNGSDASSTCLNCHDGSARYHVNSAGGDNTNEGGDFHWTADNGYAFVQRGNVVAINNNNFGHNMLAADFGLANDTDLAAAPGGGFPSAGFGCTGCHDPHGQAGGGTIGGALPISVSGSYGEVPAAGTQAGNYRILYDSNRVGFAEDAPIARANSYDGASVQYGDGMSGWCANCHLGFYTQSASGGMHPTDVAVPATYDSYVATGNFTGVNATAYDPLVPIERGGVTASSELPDPEVAADAGFGTTGTSQVMCLTCHRAHASPFENALRWDYTTSEFIAENWTHLTGTGAVLPDPAVAALYYKHGTVVDVALDPQNPWDGGYGEYQRSLCNKCHVQD
;
A
#
# COMPACT_ATOMS: atom_id res chain seq x y z
N MET A 1 6.48 20.91 -50.69
CA MET A 1 7.03 21.77 -49.62
C MET A 1 5.96 22.34 -48.70
N LYS A 2 4.96 23.10 -49.18
CA LYS A 2 3.89 23.67 -48.30
C LYS A 2 3.04 22.63 -47.55
N LYS A 3 2.71 21.49 -48.18
CA LYS A 3 1.94 20.40 -47.55
C LYS A 3 2.73 19.65 -46.48
N SER A 4 4.04 19.49 -46.66
CA SER A 4 4.95 18.85 -45.70
C SER A 4 5.16 19.71 -44.46
N LEU A 5 5.18 21.04 -44.61
CA LEU A 5 5.33 21.99 -43.49
C LEU A 5 4.08 22.03 -42.60
N MET A 6 2.87 21.90 -43.18
CA MET A 6 1.62 21.84 -42.41
C MET A 6 1.48 20.56 -41.57
N ILE A 7 1.93 19.40 -42.10
CA ILE A 7 1.87 18.13 -41.38
C ILE A 7 2.83 18.10 -40.19
N ILE A 8 4.05 18.63 -40.36
CA ILE A 8 5.03 18.73 -39.26
C ILE A 8 4.54 19.68 -38.17
N SER A 9 3.90 20.79 -38.54
CA SER A 9 3.33 21.74 -37.56
C SER A 9 2.16 21.15 -36.77
N ALA A 10 1.33 20.31 -37.39
CA ALA A 10 0.21 19.63 -36.70
C ALA A 10 0.69 18.53 -35.74
N ILE A 11 1.77 17.82 -36.09
CA ILE A 11 2.40 16.82 -35.20
C ILE A 11 3.06 17.52 -34.00
N PHE A 12 3.79 18.62 -34.23
CA PHE A 12 4.38 19.41 -33.13
C PHE A 12 3.31 20.02 -32.21
N PHE A 13 2.21 20.53 -32.75
CA PHE A 13 1.11 21.07 -31.92
C PHE A 13 0.38 19.99 -31.12
N SER A 14 0.29 18.76 -31.66
CA SER A 14 -0.30 17.62 -30.95
C SER A 14 0.61 17.08 -29.84
N LEU A 15 1.95 17.13 -30.02
CA LEU A 15 2.90 16.83 -28.94
C LEU A 15 2.95 17.92 -27.87
N CYS A 16 2.66 19.18 -28.20
CA CYS A 16 2.60 20.26 -27.21
C CYS A 16 1.28 20.34 -26.43
N LEU A 17 0.25 19.56 -26.83
CA LEU A 17 -1.06 19.48 -26.19
C LEU A 17 -1.25 18.21 -25.33
N THR A 18 -0.21 17.40 -25.15
CA THR A 18 -0.21 16.42 -24.05
C THR A 18 -0.12 17.22 -22.74
N GLY A 19 -1.27 17.67 -22.26
CA GLY A 19 -1.39 18.37 -21.00
C GLY A 19 -0.66 17.59 -19.92
N THR A 20 0.20 18.27 -19.17
CA THR A 20 0.68 17.78 -17.89
C THR A 20 -0.54 17.43 -17.06
N ALA A 21 -0.83 16.15 -16.89
CA ALA A 21 -1.89 15.71 -15.98
C ALA A 21 -1.42 16.10 -14.57
N PHE A 22 -1.95 17.20 -14.05
CA PHE A 22 -1.68 17.62 -12.68
C PHE A 22 -2.20 16.55 -11.72
N ALA A 23 -1.46 16.29 -10.64
CA ALA A 23 -1.94 15.44 -9.56
C ALA A 23 -3.23 16.06 -8.98
N PHE A 24 -4.35 15.33 -9.00
CA PHE A 24 -5.66 15.85 -8.61
C PHE A 24 -5.66 16.45 -7.19
N HIS A 25 -5.05 15.76 -6.23
CA HIS A 25 -4.95 16.23 -4.84
C HIS A 25 -3.78 17.19 -4.57
N GLY A 26 -2.68 17.13 -5.32
CA GLY A 26 -1.51 18.02 -5.14
C GLY A 26 -0.91 18.08 -3.71
N GLY A 27 -1.23 17.12 -2.84
CA GLY A 27 -0.87 17.12 -1.41
C GLY A 27 -1.94 17.66 -0.46
N GLY A 28 -3.01 18.28 -0.98
CA GLY A 28 -4.09 18.88 -0.19
C GLY A 28 -5.48 18.61 -0.79
N VAL A 29 -6.41 19.53 -0.54
CA VAL A 29 -7.75 19.48 -1.15
C VAL A 29 -7.66 19.65 -2.67
N ALA A 30 -8.39 18.81 -3.39
CA ALA A 30 -8.49 18.84 -4.84
C ALA A 30 -9.61 19.77 -5.34
N HIS A 31 -9.91 19.71 -6.64
CA HIS A 31 -11.12 20.30 -7.20
C HIS A 31 -12.37 19.69 -6.56
N CYS A 32 -13.16 20.51 -5.88
CA CYS A 32 -14.26 20.07 -5.03
C CYS A 32 -15.32 19.27 -5.80
N ASP A 33 -15.56 19.62 -7.06
CA ASP A 33 -16.53 19.00 -7.96
C ASP A 33 -16.11 17.61 -8.46
N GLY A 34 -14.84 17.21 -8.26
CA GLY A 34 -14.40 15.86 -8.57
C GLY A 34 -14.94 14.82 -7.58
N CYS A 35 -15.20 15.21 -6.33
CA CYS A 35 -15.74 14.32 -5.29
C CYS A 35 -17.15 14.70 -4.86
N HIS A 36 -17.52 15.97 -4.92
CA HIS A 36 -18.83 16.47 -4.53
C HIS A 36 -19.65 16.93 -5.72
N SER A 37 -20.96 16.87 -5.61
CA SER A 37 -21.86 17.60 -6.51
C SER A 37 -22.94 18.28 -5.70
N MET A 38 -23.18 19.57 -5.97
CA MET A 38 -24.23 20.34 -5.31
C MET A 38 -25.63 19.95 -5.80
N HIS A 39 -25.73 19.40 -7.01
CA HIS A 39 -26.97 18.95 -7.62
C HIS A 39 -26.75 17.58 -8.29
N ALA A 40 -27.51 16.57 -7.87
CA ALA A 40 -27.44 15.25 -8.48
C ALA A 40 -27.68 15.34 -10.00
N GLY A 41 -26.78 14.77 -10.80
CA GLY A 41 -26.95 14.69 -12.26
C GLY A 41 -26.48 15.90 -13.08
N ASN A 42 -25.54 16.73 -12.60
CA ASN A 42 -24.95 17.84 -13.36
C ASN A 42 -23.98 17.41 -14.51
N GLY A 43 -24.32 16.36 -15.25
CA GLY A 43 -23.69 16.03 -16.55
C GLY A 43 -22.49 15.10 -16.51
N ASN A 44 -22.20 14.44 -15.38
CA ASN A 44 -21.28 13.30 -15.36
C ASN A 44 -22.06 12.01 -15.10
N ASP A 45 -22.35 11.29 -16.19
CA ASP A 45 -23.10 10.02 -16.19
C ASP A 45 -22.38 8.90 -15.39
N ARG A 46 -21.15 9.12 -14.93
CA ARG A 46 -20.44 8.19 -14.02
C ARG A 46 -21.00 8.21 -12.59
N PHE A 47 -21.75 9.24 -12.19
CA PHE A 47 -22.17 9.40 -10.80
C PHE A 47 -23.66 9.10 -10.65
N GLY A 48 -23.97 7.84 -10.31
CA GLY A 48 -25.35 7.32 -10.30
C GLY A 48 -26.22 7.82 -9.15
N ALA A 49 -25.65 8.16 -7.99
CA ALA A 49 -26.38 8.65 -6.82
C ALA A 49 -25.56 9.65 -6.00
N GLN A 50 -26.22 10.66 -5.43
CA GLN A 50 -25.61 11.57 -4.46
C GLN A 50 -25.69 10.94 -3.06
N GLY A 51 -24.54 10.79 -2.41
CA GLY A 51 -24.43 10.26 -1.06
C GLY A 51 -24.49 11.32 0.04
N PRO A 52 -24.22 10.91 1.30
CA PRO A 52 -24.05 11.83 2.41
C PRO A 52 -23.02 12.92 2.11
N SER A 53 -23.18 14.12 2.68
CA SER A 53 -22.23 15.22 2.49
C SER A 53 -22.00 15.62 1.02
N LEU A 54 -23.02 15.43 0.18
CA LEU A 54 -23.02 15.80 -1.25
C LEU A 54 -21.97 15.05 -2.08
N THR A 55 -21.53 13.87 -1.65
CA THR A 55 -20.53 13.09 -2.38
C THR A 55 -21.13 12.41 -3.61
N ASN A 56 -20.27 12.14 -4.60
CA ASN A 56 -20.64 11.52 -5.88
C ASN A 56 -20.61 9.98 -5.84
N GLY A 57 -21.19 9.39 -4.80
CA GLY A 57 -21.29 7.93 -4.61
C GLY A 57 -22.20 7.64 -3.42
N SER A 58 -22.72 6.42 -3.30
CA SER A 58 -23.67 6.09 -2.21
C SER A 58 -23.05 6.20 -0.81
N ASP A 59 -21.72 6.05 -0.72
CA ASP A 59 -20.90 6.25 0.46
C ASP A 59 -19.58 6.98 0.12
N ALA A 60 -18.79 7.30 1.15
CA ALA A 60 -17.55 8.06 1.01
C ALA A 60 -16.48 7.31 0.18
N SER A 61 -16.36 5.99 0.34
CA SER A 61 -15.33 5.22 -0.38
C SER A 61 -15.75 4.96 -1.83
N SER A 62 -17.03 4.71 -2.08
CA SER A 62 -17.59 4.63 -3.43
C SER A 62 -17.28 5.88 -4.25
N THR A 63 -17.28 7.05 -3.59
CA THR A 63 -16.87 8.32 -4.22
C THR A 63 -15.41 8.31 -4.67
N CYS A 64 -14.50 7.72 -3.88
CA CYS A 64 -13.09 7.56 -4.23
C CYS A 64 -12.91 6.56 -5.38
N LEU A 65 -13.60 5.42 -5.30
CA LEU A 65 -13.44 4.32 -6.25
C LEU A 65 -13.99 4.63 -7.64
N ASN A 66 -14.81 5.67 -7.82
CA ASN A 66 -15.16 6.20 -9.15
C ASN A 66 -13.96 6.46 -10.07
N CYS A 67 -12.80 6.77 -9.48
CA CYS A 67 -11.55 6.97 -10.19
C CYS A 67 -10.45 5.98 -9.76
N HIS A 68 -10.53 5.43 -8.55
CA HIS A 68 -9.48 4.57 -7.99
C HIS A 68 -9.74 3.06 -8.16
N ASP A 69 -10.89 2.67 -8.71
CA ASP A 69 -11.14 1.33 -9.23
C ASP A 69 -10.59 1.19 -10.65
N GLY A 70 -9.81 0.13 -10.89
CA GLY A 70 -9.14 -0.13 -12.16
C GLY A 70 -7.83 -0.89 -11.98
N SER A 71 -7.04 -0.95 -13.05
CA SER A 71 -5.74 -1.64 -13.04
C SER A 71 -4.56 -0.68 -13.25
N ALA A 72 -3.44 -1.01 -12.59
CA ALA A 72 -2.19 -0.29 -12.58
C ALA A 72 -2.26 1.16 -12.03
N ARG A 73 -1.13 1.87 -12.04
CA ARG A 73 -1.05 3.29 -11.68
C ARG A 73 -1.57 3.52 -10.24
N TYR A 74 -2.46 4.49 -10.06
CA TYR A 74 -3.00 4.89 -8.76
C TYR A 74 -4.26 4.11 -8.34
N HIS A 75 -4.64 3.07 -9.10
CA HIS A 75 -5.78 2.24 -8.73
C HIS A 75 -5.41 1.33 -7.56
N VAL A 76 -6.34 1.16 -6.64
CA VAL A 76 -6.17 0.39 -5.39
C VAL A 76 -7.22 -0.71 -5.22
N ASN A 77 -8.18 -0.78 -6.15
CA ASN A 77 -9.14 -1.86 -6.28
C ASN A 77 -9.16 -2.30 -7.73
N SER A 78 -9.13 -3.60 -7.99
CA SER A 78 -9.28 -4.15 -9.34
C SER A 78 -10.25 -5.33 -9.38
N ALA A 79 -10.63 -5.71 -10.60
CA ALA A 79 -11.44 -6.89 -10.82
C ALA A 79 -10.69 -8.21 -10.54
N GLY A 80 -9.36 -8.22 -10.59
CA GLY A 80 -8.56 -9.46 -10.60
C GLY A 80 -7.42 -9.53 -9.59
N GLY A 81 -7.27 -8.53 -8.72
CA GLY A 81 -6.17 -8.44 -7.77
C GLY A 81 -4.82 -8.19 -8.43
N ASP A 82 -4.78 -7.45 -9.54
CA ASP A 82 -3.59 -7.22 -10.37
C ASP A 82 -2.84 -5.92 -10.04
N ASN A 83 -3.35 -5.09 -9.11
CA ASN A 83 -2.60 -3.92 -8.65
C ASN A 83 -1.43 -4.29 -7.75
N THR A 84 -0.29 -3.65 -8.00
CA THR A 84 1.01 -3.92 -7.34
C THR A 84 1.56 -2.72 -6.57
N ASN A 85 0.68 -1.79 -6.17
CA ASN A 85 1.06 -0.69 -5.29
C ASN A 85 1.39 -1.23 -3.88
N GLU A 86 2.23 -0.52 -3.12
CA GLU A 86 2.71 -0.98 -1.80
C GLU A 86 1.60 -1.17 -0.76
N GLY A 87 0.48 -0.45 -0.91
CA GLY A 87 -0.71 -0.62 -0.07
C GLY A 87 -1.46 -1.92 -0.35
N GLY A 88 -1.43 -2.40 -1.59
CA GLY A 88 -2.13 -3.59 -2.06
C GLY A 88 -3.53 -3.31 -2.61
N ASP A 89 -4.18 -4.38 -3.07
CA ASP A 89 -5.42 -4.34 -3.84
C ASP A 89 -6.63 -4.77 -3.00
N PHE A 90 -7.64 -3.91 -2.87
CA PHE A 90 -8.88 -4.21 -2.14
C PHE A 90 -9.69 -5.36 -2.74
N HIS A 91 -9.38 -5.81 -3.96
CA HIS A 91 -9.87 -7.08 -4.52
C HIS A 91 -9.85 -8.21 -3.49
N TRP A 92 -8.77 -8.31 -2.70
CA TRP A 92 -8.56 -9.40 -1.75
C TRP A 92 -9.54 -9.40 -0.57
N THR A 93 -10.21 -8.27 -0.30
CA THR A 93 -11.24 -8.14 0.73
C THR A 93 -12.65 -8.46 0.23
N ALA A 94 -12.83 -8.57 -1.10
CA ALA A 94 -14.12 -8.92 -1.69
C ALA A 94 -14.40 -10.43 -1.56
N ASP A 95 -15.68 -10.79 -1.45
CA ASP A 95 -16.11 -12.18 -1.59
C ASP A 95 -16.05 -12.58 -3.08
N ASN A 96 -14.87 -13.02 -3.50
CA ASN A 96 -14.60 -13.51 -4.84
C ASN A 96 -14.93 -15.00 -5.01
N GLY A 97 -15.45 -15.66 -3.96
CA GLY A 97 -15.72 -17.09 -3.95
C GLY A 97 -14.47 -17.97 -4.02
N TYR A 98 -13.28 -17.44 -3.69
CA TYR A 98 -12.04 -18.20 -3.73
C TYR A 98 -12.05 -19.36 -2.73
N ALA A 99 -11.64 -20.53 -3.23
CA ALA A 99 -11.40 -21.73 -2.47
C ALA A 99 -10.20 -22.47 -3.06
N PHE A 100 -9.50 -23.23 -2.23
CA PHE A 100 -8.37 -24.06 -2.63
C PHE A 100 -8.52 -25.48 -2.10
N VAL A 101 -7.92 -26.45 -2.78
CA VAL A 101 -7.94 -27.84 -2.32
C VAL A 101 -6.74 -28.09 -1.42
N GLN A 102 -7.00 -28.40 -0.15
CA GLN A 102 -5.98 -28.83 0.80
C GLN A 102 -6.19 -30.29 1.16
N ARG A 103 -5.21 -31.15 0.82
CA ARG A 103 -5.25 -32.60 1.10
C ARG A 103 -6.56 -33.27 0.65
N GLY A 104 -7.07 -32.87 -0.51
CA GLY A 104 -8.30 -33.39 -1.11
C GLY A 104 -9.61 -32.76 -0.61
N ASN A 105 -9.57 -31.80 0.32
CA ASN A 105 -10.74 -31.05 0.78
C ASN A 105 -10.76 -29.66 0.18
N VAL A 106 -11.93 -29.18 -0.24
CA VAL A 106 -12.12 -27.78 -0.65
C VAL A 106 -12.22 -26.93 0.62
N VAL A 107 -11.32 -25.97 0.74
CA VAL A 107 -11.26 -24.98 1.83
C VAL A 107 -11.64 -23.63 1.23
N ALA A 108 -12.74 -23.05 1.70
CA ALA A 108 -13.13 -21.70 1.33
C ALA A 108 -12.23 -20.68 2.03
N ILE A 109 -11.83 -19.64 1.32
CA ILE A 109 -11.08 -18.53 1.89
C ILE A 109 -12.05 -17.60 2.63
N ASN A 110 -11.62 -17.13 3.80
CA ASN A 110 -12.30 -16.04 4.48
C ASN A 110 -11.70 -14.70 4.03
N ASN A 111 -12.39 -14.01 3.13
CA ASN A 111 -11.96 -12.71 2.60
C ASN A 111 -11.82 -11.62 3.69
N ASN A 112 -12.52 -11.75 4.83
CA ASN A 112 -12.38 -10.79 5.93
C ASN A 112 -10.94 -10.76 6.48
N ASN A 113 -10.17 -11.84 6.35
CA ASN A 113 -8.82 -11.94 6.88
C ASN A 113 -7.75 -11.32 5.96
N PHE A 114 -8.09 -10.82 4.78
CA PHE A 114 -7.10 -10.48 3.75
C PHE A 114 -6.78 -8.98 3.66
N GLY A 115 -7.39 -8.15 4.51
CA GLY A 115 -7.19 -6.70 4.49
C GLY A 115 -8.19 -5.92 5.34
N HIS A 116 -8.19 -4.60 5.17
CA HIS A 116 -9.18 -3.73 5.78
C HIS A 116 -10.47 -3.71 4.95
N ASN A 117 -11.50 -4.42 5.41
CA ASN A 117 -12.81 -4.48 4.78
C ASN A 117 -13.53 -3.12 4.85
N MET A 118 -13.42 -2.33 3.77
CA MET A 118 -13.99 -1.00 3.65
C MET A 118 -15.39 -1.03 3.01
N LEU A 119 -16.27 -0.15 3.44
CA LEU A 119 -17.58 0.05 2.82
C LEU A 119 -17.39 0.86 1.54
N ALA A 120 -17.65 0.23 0.40
CA ALA A 120 -17.83 0.86 -0.90
C ALA A 120 -18.92 0.10 -1.66
N ALA A 121 -20.18 0.37 -1.30
CA ALA A 121 -21.32 -0.44 -1.71
C ALA A 121 -21.52 -0.45 -3.23
N ASP A 122 -21.19 0.65 -3.91
CA ASP A 122 -21.30 0.77 -5.38
C ASP A 122 -20.32 -0.16 -6.11
N PHE A 123 -19.28 -0.65 -5.41
CA PHE A 123 -18.22 -1.51 -5.93
C PHE A 123 -18.25 -2.92 -5.33
N GLY A 124 -19.31 -3.27 -4.59
CA GLY A 124 -19.47 -4.60 -4.00
C GLY A 124 -18.56 -4.88 -2.80
N LEU A 125 -17.92 -3.85 -2.23
CA LEU A 125 -17.12 -3.97 -1.01
C LEU A 125 -17.98 -3.69 0.22
N ALA A 126 -17.83 -4.52 1.24
CA ALA A 126 -18.56 -4.45 2.48
C ALA A 126 -17.62 -4.40 3.69
N ASN A 127 -18.13 -3.93 4.82
CA ASN A 127 -17.37 -3.99 6.07
C ASN A 127 -17.21 -5.41 6.59
N ASP A 128 -16.20 -5.57 7.43
CA ASP A 128 -15.84 -6.82 8.10
C ASP A 128 -17.04 -7.39 8.89
N THR A 129 -17.29 -8.67 8.74
CA THR A 129 -18.37 -9.37 9.45
C THR A 129 -17.88 -10.19 10.65
N ASP A 130 -16.58 -10.42 10.77
CA ASP A 130 -15.95 -11.14 11.87
C ASP A 130 -15.48 -10.20 12.98
N LEU A 131 -14.92 -9.04 12.60
CA LEU A 131 -14.38 -8.05 13.51
C LEU A 131 -15.29 -6.81 13.57
N ALA A 132 -15.92 -6.56 14.72
CA ALA A 132 -16.74 -5.37 14.94
C ALA A 132 -15.92 -4.07 15.16
N ALA A 133 -14.62 -4.21 15.47
CA ALA A 133 -13.70 -3.11 15.69
C ALA A 133 -12.25 -3.54 15.43
N ALA A 134 -11.37 -2.56 15.23
CA ALA A 134 -9.93 -2.73 15.06
C ALA A 134 -9.34 -3.53 16.24
N PRO A 135 -8.71 -4.69 16.00
CA PRO A 135 -8.11 -5.49 17.06
C PRO A 135 -6.98 -4.72 17.75
N GLY A 136 -6.90 -4.89 19.08
CA GLY A 136 -6.01 -4.11 19.93
C GLY A 136 -6.51 -2.69 20.22
N GLY A 137 -7.54 -2.19 19.55
CA GLY A 137 -8.14 -0.88 19.82
C GLY A 137 -9.65 -0.92 19.85
N GLY A 138 -10.27 0.20 19.46
CA GLY A 138 -11.72 0.37 19.48
C GLY A 138 -12.29 1.09 18.27
N PHE A 139 -11.50 1.28 17.21
CA PHE A 139 -11.98 1.92 15.99
C PHE A 139 -13.03 1.01 15.33
N PRO A 140 -14.28 1.45 15.12
CA PRO A 140 -15.35 0.58 14.64
C PRO A 140 -15.15 0.16 13.18
N SER A 141 -15.47 -1.09 12.85
CA SER A 141 -15.51 -1.57 11.46
C SER A 141 -16.78 -1.13 10.73
N ALA A 142 -17.88 -0.95 11.46
CA ALA A 142 -19.14 -0.49 10.89
C ALA A 142 -19.02 0.92 10.30
N GLY A 143 -19.25 1.05 8.99
CA GLY A 143 -19.10 2.30 8.25
C GLY A 143 -17.64 2.70 8.01
N PHE A 144 -16.67 1.83 8.29
CA PHE A 144 -15.26 2.07 7.96
C PHE A 144 -15.07 2.20 6.44
N GLY A 145 -14.22 3.13 6.01
CA GLY A 145 -14.03 3.47 4.60
C GLY A 145 -12.72 4.23 4.38
N CYS A 146 -12.47 4.74 3.16
CA CYS A 146 -11.24 5.48 2.81
C CYS A 146 -10.93 6.61 3.82
N THR A 147 -11.97 7.36 4.18
CA THR A 147 -11.88 8.50 5.11
C THR A 147 -11.73 8.07 6.57
N GLY A 148 -11.64 6.77 6.83
CA GLY A 148 -11.25 6.19 8.10
C GLY A 148 -9.74 6.32 8.37
N CYS A 149 -8.95 6.61 7.33
CA CYS A 149 -7.48 6.70 7.37
C CYS A 149 -6.96 7.95 6.65
N HIS A 150 -7.54 8.29 5.50
CA HIS A 150 -7.15 9.42 4.67
C HIS A 150 -7.98 10.67 4.98
N ASP A 151 -7.33 11.83 5.00
CA ASP A 151 -8.00 13.12 5.02
C ASP A 151 -8.35 13.54 3.58
N PRO A 152 -9.62 13.49 3.16
CA PRO A 152 -10.01 13.88 1.81
C PRO A 152 -9.74 15.36 1.48
N HIS A 153 -9.54 16.19 2.51
CA HIS A 153 -9.20 17.61 2.35
C HIS A 153 -7.69 17.89 2.54
N GLY A 154 -6.89 16.87 2.89
CA GLY A 154 -5.44 16.95 3.07
C GLY A 154 -4.99 18.08 4.00
N GLN A 155 -5.61 18.21 5.18
CA GLN A 155 -5.33 19.25 6.16
C GLN A 155 -4.09 18.92 7.01
N ALA A 156 -2.93 18.83 6.36
CA ALA A 156 -1.64 18.62 7.03
C ALA A 156 -1.44 19.63 8.17
N GLY A 157 -1.14 19.15 9.37
CA GLY A 157 -1.00 19.96 10.58
C GLY A 157 -2.26 20.72 10.99
N GLY A 158 -3.46 20.22 10.67
CA GLY A 158 -4.71 20.95 10.90
C GLY A 158 -5.08 21.97 9.84
N GLY A 159 -4.29 22.05 8.75
CA GLY A 159 -4.49 23.00 7.67
C GLY A 159 -4.36 24.47 8.10
N THR A 160 -4.67 25.39 7.19
CA THR A 160 -4.51 26.83 7.43
C THR A 160 -5.41 27.35 8.56
N ILE A 161 -6.54 26.70 8.81
CA ILE A 161 -7.43 27.00 9.95
C ILE A 161 -6.72 26.67 11.27
N GLY A 162 -5.94 25.59 11.31
CA GLY A 162 -5.08 25.22 12.44
C GLY A 162 -3.80 26.05 12.56
N GLY A 163 -3.56 26.99 11.64
CA GLY A 163 -2.36 27.83 11.60
C GLY A 163 -1.20 27.25 10.81
N ALA A 164 -1.39 26.12 10.11
CA ALA A 164 -0.39 25.55 9.23
C ALA A 164 -0.16 26.41 7.97
N LEU A 165 0.99 26.23 7.31
CA LEU A 165 1.28 26.92 6.06
C LEU A 165 0.42 26.35 4.91
N PRO A 166 0.18 27.11 3.84
CA PRO A 166 -0.45 26.56 2.64
C PRO A 166 0.39 25.43 2.04
N ILE A 167 -0.25 24.41 1.47
CA ILE A 167 0.40 23.28 0.83
C ILE A 167 0.79 23.63 -0.60
N SER A 168 2.03 23.34 -1.01
CA SER A 168 2.49 23.54 -2.41
C SER A 168 2.87 22.26 -3.15
N VAL A 169 3.09 21.17 -2.43
CA VAL A 169 3.57 19.88 -2.97
C VAL A 169 3.01 18.72 -2.14
N SER A 170 3.06 17.51 -2.69
CA SER A 170 2.74 16.30 -1.95
C SER A 170 3.84 15.98 -0.93
N GLY A 171 3.47 15.52 0.27
CA GLY A 171 4.44 14.93 1.20
C GLY A 171 4.91 13.54 0.83
N SER A 172 4.53 13.04 -0.35
CA SER A 172 4.73 11.63 -0.71
C SER A 172 5.90 11.39 -1.65
N TYR A 173 6.39 12.39 -2.38
CA TYR A 173 7.27 12.16 -3.54
C TYR A 173 8.68 12.75 -3.38
N GLY A 174 9.00 13.30 -2.20
CA GLY A 174 10.32 13.87 -1.91
C GLY A 174 10.52 15.31 -2.43
N GLU A 175 9.44 15.96 -2.85
CA GLU A 175 9.46 17.34 -3.32
C GLU A 175 9.69 18.31 -2.15
N VAL A 176 10.54 19.32 -2.37
CA VAL A 176 10.78 20.37 -1.37
C VAL A 176 9.73 21.47 -1.56
N PRO A 177 8.94 21.83 -0.53
CA PRO A 177 7.94 22.89 -0.65
C PRO A 177 8.58 24.25 -0.91
N ALA A 178 7.83 25.14 -1.57
CA ALA A 178 8.29 26.50 -1.83
C ALA A 178 8.42 27.30 -0.52
N ALA A 179 9.28 28.32 -0.50
CA ALA A 179 9.44 29.18 0.68
C ALA A 179 8.09 29.81 1.09
N GLY A 180 7.73 29.72 2.37
CA GLY A 180 6.45 30.21 2.90
C GLY A 180 5.27 29.26 2.71
N THR A 181 5.52 28.03 2.27
CA THR A 181 4.54 26.93 2.12
C THR A 181 5.06 25.68 2.83
N GLN A 182 4.24 24.62 2.86
CA GLN A 182 4.62 23.30 3.37
C GLN A 182 4.26 22.18 2.38
N ALA A 183 4.76 20.98 2.63
CA ALA A 183 4.27 19.78 1.96
C ALA A 183 2.96 19.32 2.63
N GLY A 184 2.12 18.60 1.88
CA GLY A 184 1.03 17.83 2.46
C GLY A 184 1.54 16.62 3.25
N ASN A 185 0.63 15.81 3.80
CA ASN A 185 1.00 14.56 4.46
C ASN A 185 1.31 13.45 3.46
N TYR A 186 2.10 12.46 3.88
CA TYR A 186 2.27 11.22 3.11
C TYR A 186 0.89 10.62 2.82
N ARG A 187 0.60 10.41 1.55
CA ARG A 187 -0.68 9.87 1.03
C ARG A 187 -1.93 10.55 1.61
N ILE A 188 -1.84 11.84 1.94
CA ILE A 188 -2.91 12.63 2.58
C ILE A 188 -3.53 11.93 3.80
N LEU A 189 -2.72 11.18 4.56
CA LEU A 189 -3.17 10.55 5.80
C LEU A 189 -3.46 11.60 6.87
N TYR A 190 -4.37 11.27 7.78
CA TYR A 190 -4.66 12.14 8.93
C TYR A 190 -3.46 12.27 9.87
N ASP A 191 -3.31 13.45 10.46
CA ASP A 191 -2.43 13.68 11.61
C ASP A 191 -3.19 13.50 12.94
N SER A 192 -2.51 13.79 14.05
CA SER A 192 -3.08 13.89 15.40
C SER A 192 -4.15 14.98 15.54
N ASN A 193 -4.32 15.85 14.54
CA ASN A 193 -5.41 16.83 14.48
C ASN A 193 -6.80 16.18 14.31
N ARG A 194 -6.85 14.92 13.83
CA ARG A 194 -8.10 14.16 13.77
C ARG A 194 -8.48 13.69 15.17
N VAL A 195 -9.73 13.92 15.54
CA VAL A 195 -10.28 13.41 16.80
C VAL A 195 -10.09 11.90 16.89
N GLY A 196 -9.44 11.45 17.96
CA GLY A 196 -9.12 10.04 18.21
C GLY A 196 -7.75 9.61 17.72
N PHE A 197 -7.00 10.46 17.02
CA PHE A 197 -5.61 10.22 16.65
C PHE A 197 -4.69 10.94 17.64
N ALA A 198 -3.58 10.29 17.98
CA ALA A 198 -2.52 10.80 18.86
C ALA A 198 -1.19 10.96 18.11
N GLU A 199 -0.98 10.18 17.05
CA GLU A 199 0.22 10.21 16.22
C GLU A 199 -0.04 10.90 14.88
N ASP A 200 0.93 11.69 14.42
CA ASP A 200 0.89 12.39 13.12
C ASP A 200 1.09 11.42 11.96
N ALA A 201 0.74 11.86 10.75
CA ALA A 201 0.94 11.07 9.54
C ALA A 201 2.43 10.70 9.39
N PRO A 202 2.74 9.46 8.99
CA PRO A 202 4.10 8.98 8.92
C PRO A 202 4.86 9.64 7.77
N ILE A 203 6.18 9.65 7.88
CA ILE A 203 7.06 10.15 6.82
C ILE A 203 7.45 8.97 5.94
N ALA A 204 7.15 9.07 4.64
CA ALA A 204 7.61 8.11 3.65
C ALA A 204 7.74 8.78 2.28
N ARG A 205 8.54 8.17 1.40
CA ARG A 205 8.71 8.60 0.00
C ARG A 205 8.32 7.46 -0.92
N ALA A 206 7.30 7.68 -1.73
CA ALA A 206 6.95 6.81 -2.83
C ALA A 206 7.65 7.26 -4.12
N ASN A 207 7.86 6.32 -5.04
CA ASN A 207 8.42 6.61 -6.36
C ASN A 207 7.54 7.60 -7.15
N SER A 208 6.23 7.35 -7.14
CA SER A 208 5.26 8.18 -7.84
C SER A 208 3.84 7.98 -7.27
N TYR A 209 2.86 8.57 -7.94
CA TYR A 209 1.45 8.40 -7.63
C TYR A 209 0.99 6.94 -7.66
N ASP A 210 1.65 6.07 -8.44
CA ASP A 210 1.36 4.64 -8.47
C ASP A 210 1.70 3.92 -7.16
N GLY A 211 2.66 4.43 -6.39
CA GLY A 211 3.11 3.81 -5.15
C GLY A 211 3.67 2.42 -5.34
N ALA A 212 4.27 2.14 -6.49
CA ALA A 212 4.90 0.86 -6.80
C ALA A 212 6.09 0.56 -5.88
N SER A 213 6.80 1.60 -5.41
CA SER A 213 7.96 1.48 -4.53
C SER A 213 7.93 2.57 -3.46
N VAL A 214 8.21 2.21 -2.21
CA VAL A 214 8.20 3.14 -1.06
C VAL A 214 9.44 2.95 -0.20
N GLN A 215 10.02 4.08 0.22
CA GLN A 215 10.99 4.18 1.30
C GLN A 215 10.27 4.72 2.54
N TYR A 216 10.31 3.97 3.63
CA TYR A 216 9.64 4.30 4.87
C TYR A 216 10.60 5.06 5.78
N GLY A 217 10.17 6.21 6.27
CA GLY A 217 11.02 7.16 6.99
C GLY A 217 10.88 7.05 8.48
N ASP A 218 9.74 7.47 9.01
CA ASP A 218 9.49 7.52 10.45
C ASP A 218 7.99 7.50 10.77
N GLY A 219 7.64 7.02 11.97
CA GLY A 219 6.30 7.08 12.55
C GLY A 219 5.28 6.08 12.00
N MET A 220 5.65 5.12 11.15
CA MET A 220 4.68 4.23 10.50
C MET A 220 3.90 3.36 11.50
N SER A 221 4.60 2.73 12.46
CA SER A 221 3.92 1.90 13.48
C SER A 221 3.08 2.74 14.43
N GLY A 222 3.59 3.90 14.85
CA GLY A 222 2.87 4.84 15.69
C GLY A 222 1.56 5.27 15.04
N TRP A 223 1.59 5.61 13.76
CA TRP A 223 0.38 6.00 13.05
C TRP A 223 -0.67 4.87 12.97
N CYS A 224 -0.26 3.62 12.75
CA CYS A 224 -1.17 2.46 12.84
C CYS A 224 -1.76 2.30 14.26
N ALA A 225 -0.99 2.66 15.30
CA ALA A 225 -1.39 2.57 16.70
C ALA A 225 -2.55 3.51 17.07
N ASN A 226 -2.83 4.55 16.27
CA ASN A 226 -4.01 5.39 16.42
C ASN A 226 -5.31 4.56 16.48
N CYS A 227 -5.36 3.45 15.74
CA CYS A 227 -6.51 2.53 15.74
C CYS A 227 -6.21 1.18 16.41
N HIS A 228 -4.95 0.74 16.43
CA HIS A 228 -4.52 -0.59 16.89
C HIS A 228 -3.60 -0.55 18.14
N LEU A 229 -3.89 0.36 19.07
CA LEU A 229 -3.03 0.70 20.21
C LEU A 229 -2.49 -0.49 21.02
N GLY A 230 -3.31 -1.51 21.21
CA GLY A 230 -2.97 -2.70 21.98
C GLY A 230 -1.83 -3.50 21.36
N PHE A 231 -1.69 -3.53 20.03
CA PHE A 231 -0.56 -4.18 19.38
C PHE A 231 0.73 -3.39 19.56
N TYR A 232 0.64 -2.07 19.56
CA TYR A 232 1.78 -1.18 19.74
C TYR A 232 2.30 -1.20 21.19
N THR A 233 1.41 -0.97 22.16
CA THR A 233 1.76 -0.88 23.59
C THR A 233 2.25 -2.19 24.20
N GLN A 234 1.86 -3.33 23.62
CA GLN A 234 2.25 -4.67 24.09
C GLN A 234 3.44 -5.26 23.32
N SER A 235 3.94 -4.58 22.29
CA SER A 235 4.98 -5.08 21.38
C SER A 235 6.30 -5.43 22.09
N ALA A 236 6.65 -4.71 23.17
CA ALA A 236 7.89 -4.92 23.90
C ALA A 236 7.79 -5.87 25.12
N SER A 237 6.58 -6.18 25.61
CA SER A 237 6.42 -6.87 26.90
C SER A 237 5.23 -7.84 27.02
N GLY A 238 4.33 -7.88 26.04
CA GLY A 238 3.09 -8.66 26.09
C GLY A 238 3.08 -9.94 25.25
N GLY A 239 4.23 -10.36 24.69
CA GLY A 239 4.31 -11.53 23.79
C GLY A 239 3.86 -11.27 22.35
N MET A 240 3.69 -10.00 21.97
CA MET A 240 3.54 -9.56 20.58
C MET A 240 4.92 -9.32 19.95
N HIS A 241 5.03 -9.40 18.62
CA HIS A 241 6.27 -9.05 17.94
C HIS A 241 6.55 -7.55 18.09
N PRO A 242 7.78 -7.14 18.43
CA PRO A 242 8.11 -5.74 18.61
C PRO A 242 8.07 -4.95 17.30
N THR A 243 7.68 -3.68 17.39
CA THR A 243 7.84 -2.64 16.37
C THR A 243 8.66 -1.50 16.96
N ASP A 244 9.17 -0.60 16.12
CA ASP A 244 10.01 0.53 16.50
C ASP A 244 11.28 0.10 17.26
N VAL A 245 11.79 -1.08 16.90
CA VAL A 245 13.02 -1.67 17.41
C VAL A 245 14.03 -1.81 16.29
N ALA A 246 15.32 -1.76 16.65
CA ALA A 246 16.41 -1.86 15.70
C ALA A 246 16.32 -3.14 14.85
N VAL A 247 16.48 -3.00 13.54
CA VAL A 247 16.58 -4.15 12.63
C VAL A 247 17.92 -4.84 12.87
N PRO A 248 17.96 -6.17 13.03
CA PRO A 248 19.21 -6.89 13.27
C PRO A 248 20.09 -6.91 12.02
N ALA A 249 21.41 -6.91 12.21
CA ALA A 249 22.40 -6.91 11.12
C ALA A 249 22.32 -8.14 10.20
N THR A 250 21.68 -9.22 10.65
CA THR A 250 21.37 -10.41 9.85
C THR A 250 20.52 -10.09 8.62
N TYR A 251 19.69 -9.04 8.68
CA TYR A 251 18.95 -8.50 7.53
C TYR A 251 19.86 -8.29 6.32
N ASP A 252 21.06 -7.74 6.55
CA ASP A 252 21.96 -7.40 5.46
C ASP A 252 22.59 -8.62 4.79
N SER A 253 22.79 -9.69 5.57
CA SER A 253 23.39 -10.94 5.09
C SER A 253 22.40 -11.87 4.41
N TYR A 254 21.15 -11.89 4.84
CA TYR A 254 20.15 -12.83 4.34
C TYR A 254 19.70 -12.47 2.93
N VAL A 255 19.93 -13.36 1.97
CA VAL A 255 19.41 -13.26 0.60
C VAL A 255 18.15 -14.09 0.48
N ALA A 256 18.24 -15.36 0.87
CA ALA A 256 17.17 -16.35 0.84
C ALA A 256 17.60 -17.58 1.66
N THR A 257 16.72 -18.59 1.78
CA THR A 257 16.88 -19.71 2.73
C THR A 257 18.21 -20.45 2.56
N GLY A 258 19.12 -20.38 3.51
CA GLY A 258 20.45 -21.00 3.42
C GLY A 258 21.50 -20.22 2.62
N ASN A 259 21.17 -19.03 2.11
CA ASN A 259 22.10 -18.11 1.46
C ASN A 259 22.24 -16.80 2.25
N PHE A 260 23.34 -16.69 2.98
CA PHE A 260 23.65 -15.54 3.84
C PHE A 260 24.82 -14.70 3.32
N THR A 261 24.96 -14.61 2.00
CA THR A 261 26.06 -13.90 1.33
C THR A 261 25.76 -12.43 0.99
N GLY A 262 24.59 -11.95 1.42
CA GLY A 262 24.14 -10.58 1.20
C GLY A 262 25.10 -9.55 1.80
N VAL A 263 25.07 -8.36 1.21
CA VAL A 263 25.84 -7.21 1.67
C VAL A 263 24.91 -6.02 1.77
N ASN A 264 25.17 -5.17 2.77
CA ASN A 264 24.33 -4.01 3.07
C ASN A 264 23.97 -3.19 1.82
N ALA A 265 24.91 -2.94 0.91
CA ALA A 265 24.70 -2.11 -0.28
C ALA A 265 23.55 -2.56 -1.20
N THR A 266 23.14 -3.82 -1.15
CA THR A 266 22.07 -4.40 -2.00
C THR A 266 21.08 -5.23 -1.20
N ALA A 267 21.02 -5.05 0.12
CA ALA A 267 20.28 -5.94 1.00
C ALA A 267 18.80 -5.58 1.20
N TYR A 268 18.35 -4.41 0.72
CA TYR A 268 16.95 -4.01 0.84
C TYR A 268 16.04 -5.01 0.11
N ASP A 269 15.05 -5.53 0.82
CA ASP A 269 14.04 -6.42 0.26
C ASP A 269 12.66 -5.77 0.30
N PRO A 270 12.03 -5.45 -0.85
CA PRO A 270 10.70 -4.84 -0.88
C PRO A 270 9.58 -5.72 -0.29
N LEU A 271 9.78 -7.03 -0.20
CA LEU A 271 8.83 -7.91 0.51
C LEU A 271 9.02 -7.89 2.03
N VAL A 272 10.14 -7.38 2.53
CA VAL A 272 10.42 -7.19 3.96
C VAL A 272 11.01 -5.78 4.16
N PRO A 273 10.23 -4.71 3.90
CA PRO A 273 10.74 -3.35 3.98
C PRO A 273 11.03 -2.96 5.43
N ILE A 274 11.90 -1.98 5.60
CA ILE A 274 12.30 -1.43 6.90
C ILE A 274 12.00 0.06 6.94
N GLU A 275 11.76 0.57 8.14
CA GLU A 275 11.73 2.01 8.38
C GLU A 275 13.17 2.52 8.57
N ARG A 276 13.54 3.63 7.92
CA ARG A 276 14.91 4.15 7.95
C ARG A 276 15.25 4.85 9.27
N GLY A 277 14.26 5.47 9.90
CA GLY A 277 14.36 6.23 11.15
C GLY A 277 15.14 7.54 11.02
N GLY A 278 14.85 8.49 11.92
CA GLY A 278 15.65 9.72 12.08
C GLY A 278 15.54 10.71 10.92
N VAL A 279 14.44 10.65 10.16
CA VAL A 279 14.12 11.62 9.10
C VAL A 279 12.97 12.50 9.55
N THR A 280 12.93 13.73 9.03
CA THR A 280 11.93 14.75 9.34
C THR A 280 11.13 15.18 8.11
N ALA A 281 11.53 14.76 6.90
CA ALA A 281 10.81 15.04 5.67
C ALA A 281 11.02 13.95 4.61
N SER A 282 10.05 13.77 3.71
CA SER A 282 10.17 12.80 2.61
C SER A 282 11.34 13.09 1.67
N SER A 283 11.78 14.35 1.55
CA SER A 283 12.92 14.75 0.70
C SER A 283 14.27 14.26 1.21
N GLU A 284 14.34 13.83 2.47
CA GLU A 284 15.56 13.25 3.08
C GLU A 284 15.70 11.76 2.77
N LEU A 285 14.64 11.12 2.29
CA LEU A 285 14.64 9.71 1.93
C LEU A 285 15.18 9.48 0.52
N PRO A 286 15.89 8.35 0.31
CA PRO A 286 16.39 8.00 -1.01
C PRO A 286 15.25 7.85 -2.01
N ASP A 287 15.54 8.11 -3.27
CA ASP A 287 14.58 7.94 -4.34
C ASP A 287 14.27 6.45 -4.53
N PRO A 288 13.01 5.99 -4.35
CA PRO A 288 12.69 4.57 -4.42
C PRO A 288 12.89 3.95 -5.81
N GLU A 289 13.09 4.74 -6.87
CA GLU A 289 13.41 4.25 -8.23
C GLU A 289 14.92 4.09 -8.46
N VAL A 290 15.75 4.73 -7.65
CA VAL A 290 17.21 4.69 -7.81
C VAL A 290 17.75 3.57 -6.92
N ALA A 291 17.88 2.37 -7.49
CA ALA A 291 18.34 1.19 -6.75
C ALA A 291 19.69 1.39 -6.02
N ALA A 292 20.60 2.20 -6.57
CA ALA A 292 21.86 2.53 -5.91
C ALA A 292 21.69 3.33 -4.61
N ASP A 293 20.59 4.10 -4.50
CA ASP A 293 20.30 4.96 -3.36
C ASP A 293 19.29 4.31 -2.40
N ALA A 294 18.36 3.50 -2.91
CA ALA A 294 17.29 2.89 -2.13
C ALA A 294 17.50 1.40 -1.80
N GLY A 295 18.43 0.74 -2.50
CA GLY A 295 18.68 -0.70 -2.40
C GLY A 295 19.51 -1.15 -1.20
N PHE A 296 20.02 -0.21 -0.39
CA PHE A 296 20.80 -0.57 0.79
C PHE A 296 19.91 -1.02 1.95
N GLY A 297 20.41 -1.97 2.74
CA GLY A 297 19.75 -2.57 3.90
C GLY A 297 19.79 -1.66 5.13
N THR A 298 20.18 -2.20 6.28
CA THR A 298 20.03 -1.51 7.57
C THR A 298 21.02 -0.36 7.77
N THR A 299 20.61 0.63 8.55
CA THR A 299 21.44 1.71 9.10
C THR A 299 21.36 1.68 10.63
N GLY A 300 22.19 2.48 11.31
CA GLY A 300 22.14 2.60 12.77
C GLY A 300 20.81 3.12 13.34
N THR A 301 19.91 3.61 12.49
CA THR A 301 18.57 4.12 12.85
C THR A 301 17.43 3.27 12.30
N SER A 302 17.73 2.22 11.53
CA SER A 302 16.68 1.42 10.89
C SER A 302 15.84 0.64 11.91
N GLN A 303 14.54 0.63 11.72
CA GLN A 303 13.58 0.00 12.61
C GLN A 303 12.63 -0.95 11.89
N VAL A 304 12.16 -1.96 12.63
CA VAL A 304 11.04 -2.81 12.22
C VAL A 304 9.75 -2.01 12.41
N MET A 305 8.90 -1.99 11.39
CA MET A 305 7.60 -1.32 11.44
C MET A 305 6.45 -2.31 11.18
N CYS A 306 5.21 -1.92 11.45
CA CYS A 306 4.03 -2.75 11.13
C CYS A 306 4.02 -3.20 9.65
N LEU A 307 4.34 -2.30 8.73
CA LEU A 307 4.35 -2.59 7.29
C LEU A 307 5.57 -3.39 6.82
N THR A 308 6.50 -3.76 7.71
CA THR A 308 7.58 -4.72 7.39
C THR A 308 7.00 -6.08 7.01
N CYS A 309 5.90 -6.48 7.66
CA CYS A 309 5.22 -7.74 7.39
C CYS A 309 3.87 -7.54 6.70
N HIS A 310 3.17 -6.44 6.99
CA HIS A 310 1.81 -6.19 6.50
C HIS A 310 1.77 -5.26 5.28
N ARG A 311 0.70 -5.37 4.50
CA ARG A 311 0.26 -4.37 3.52
C ARG A 311 -0.87 -3.53 4.12
N ALA A 312 -0.89 -2.24 3.79
CA ALA A 312 -1.76 -1.27 4.45
C ALA A 312 -3.25 -1.40 4.05
N HIS A 313 -3.54 -1.73 2.79
CA HIS A 313 -4.91 -1.94 2.32
C HIS A 313 -5.31 -3.40 2.49
N ALA A 314 -4.72 -4.27 1.67
CA ALA A 314 -5.03 -5.68 1.60
C ALA A 314 -3.92 -6.46 0.89
N SER A 315 -3.93 -7.77 1.02
CA SER A 315 -2.99 -8.65 0.33
C SER A 315 -3.68 -10.00 0.03
N PRO A 316 -3.11 -10.82 -0.85
CA PRO A 316 -3.60 -12.16 -1.11
C PRO A 316 -3.32 -13.14 0.05
N PHE A 317 -2.85 -12.67 1.21
CA PHE A 317 -2.44 -13.54 2.32
C PHE A 317 -3.15 -13.13 3.60
N GLU A 318 -3.48 -14.12 4.44
CA GLU A 318 -4.17 -13.89 5.70
C GLU A 318 -3.45 -12.87 6.59
N ASN A 319 -4.23 -12.12 7.34
CA ASN A 319 -3.82 -10.97 8.15
C ASN A 319 -3.11 -9.87 7.34
N ALA A 320 -3.45 -9.73 6.05
CA ALA A 320 -2.88 -8.75 5.14
C ALA A 320 -1.34 -8.81 5.06
N LEU A 321 -0.75 -9.99 5.20
CA LEU A 321 0.70 -10.16 5.18
C LEU A 321 1.28 -10.05 3.76
N ARG A 322 2.57 -9.75 3.64
CA ARG A 322 3.30 -9.67 2.36
C ARG A 322 3.64 -11.04 1.76
N TRP A 323 3.55 -12.11 2.54
CA TRP A 323 3.79 -13.48 2.10
C TRP A 323 2.87 -14.49 2.80
N ASP A 324 2.70 -15.65 2.18
CA ASP A 324 1.93 -16.75 2.77
C ASP A 324 2.68 -17.37 3.95
N TYR A 325 1.97 -17.53 5.07
CA TYR A 325 2.47 -18.19 6.28
C TYR A 325 1.52 -19.27 6.81
N THR A 326 0.37 -19.47 6.15
CA THR A 326 -0.74 -20.31 6.62
C THR A 326 -0.89 -21.58 5.82
N THR A 327 -0.50 -21.55 4.54
CA THR A 327 -0.85 -22.63 3.61
C THR A 327 0.21 -23.73 3.55
N SER A 328 1.51 -23.36 3.57
CA SER A 328 2.65 -24.27 3.58
C SER A 328 3.82 -23.72 4.41
N GLU A 329 4.83 -24.57 4.61
CA GLU A 329 6.12 -24.22 5.19
C GLU A 329 6.98 -23.36 4.24
N PHE A 330 6.69 -23.43 2.94
CA PHE A 330 7.42 -22.73 1.89
C PHE A 330 6.54 -21.68 1.22
N ILE A 331 7.05 -20.46 1.04
CA ILE A 331 6.26 -19.35 0.48
C ILE A 331 5.95 -19.53 -1.01
N ALA A 332 6.74 -20.38 -1.70
CA ALA A 332 6.48 -20.81 -3.06
C ALA A 332 5.26 -21.74 -3.17
N GLU A 333 4.85 -22.35 -2.05
CA GLU A 333 3.68 -23.18 -1.93
C GLU A 333 2.55 -22.42 -1.21
N ASN A 334 1.90 -21.51 -1.92
CA ASN A 334 0.81 -20.71 -1.36
C ASN A 334 -0.56 -21.34 -1.68
N TRP A 335 -1.65 -20.76 -1.14
CA TRP A 335 -3.01 -21.27 -1.39
C TRP A 335 -3.42 -21.30 -2.87
N THR A 336 -2.76 -20.52 -3.75
CA THR A 336 -3.01 -20.59 -5.20
C THR A 336 -2.21 -21.68 -5.91
N HIS A 337 -1.12 -22.14 -5.29
CA HIS A 337 -0.18 -23.08 -5.89
C HIS A 337 0.43 -23.96 -4.79
N LEU A 338 -0.28 -25.03 -4.43
CA LEU A 338 0.18 -26.05 -3.50
C LEU A 338 0.70 -27.28 -4.28
N THR A 339 1.91 -27.74 -3.98
CA THR A 339 2.47 -28.95 -4.60
C THR A 339 1.59 -30.17 -4.28
N GLY A 340 1.05 -30.82 -5.31
CA GLY A 340 0.27 -32.05 -5.17
C GLY A 340 -1.24 -31.89 -4.89
N THR A 341 -1.80 -30.68 -4.98
CA THR A 341 -3.27 -30.45 -4.91
C THR A 341 -3.81 -29.74 -6.15
N GLY A 342 -5.04 -30.09 -6.55
CA GLY A 342 -5.68 -29.59 -7.76
C GLY A 342 -6.44 -28.29 -7.55
N ALA A 343 -6.23 -27.35 -8.46
CA ALA A 343 -7.06 -26.18 -8.78
C ALA A 343 -7.48 -25.23 -7.63
N VAL A 344 -7.21 -23.94 -7.85
CA VAL A 344 -7.88 -22.81 -7.19
C VAL A 344 -9.21 -22.56 -7.90
N LEU A 345 -10.25 -22.22 -7.15
CA LEU A 345 -11.58 -21.98 -7.71
C LEU A 345 -12.17 -20.69 -7.13
N PRO A 346 -12.51 -19.68 -7.97
CA PRO A 346 -12.09 -19.55 -9.37
C PRO A 346 -10.57 -19.36 -9.52
N ASP A 347 -10.04 -19.58 -10.72
CA ASP A 347 -8.62 -19.38 -11.04
C ASP A 347 -8.25 -17.88 -11.05
N PRO A 348 -7.32 -17.42 -10.20
CA PRO A 348 -6.89 -16.03 -10.14
C PRO A 348 -5.83 -15.71 -11.22
N ALA A 349 -6.13 -16.00 -12.49
CA ALA A 349 -5.14 -16.01 -13.59
C ALA A 349 -4.38 -14.69 -13.83
N VAL A 350 -4.87 -13.55 -13.33
CA VAL A 350 -4.24 -12.23 -13.45
C VAL A 350 -3.74 -11.67 -12.12
N ALA A 351 -3.89 -12.40 -11.02
CA ALA A 351 -3.59 -11.91 -9.68
C ALA A 351 -2.09 -11.67 -9.46
N ALA A 352 -1.78 -10.55 -8.83
CA ALA A 352 -0.44 -10.21 -8.38
C ALA A 352 -0.22 -10.71 -6.95
N LEU A 353 0.24 -11.95 -6.80
CA LEU A 353 0.39 -12.56 -5.48
C LEU A 353 1.61 -12.02 -4.72
N TYR A 354 2.76 -12.07 -5.39
CA TYR A 354 4.01 -11.53 -4.92
C TYR A 354 4.47 -10.46 -5.89
N TYR A 355 4.93 -9.33 -5.37
CA TYR A 355 5.44 -8.24 -6.19
C TYR A 355 6.46 -7.40 -5.43
N LYS A 356 7.44 -6.89 -6.18
CA LYS A 356 8.51 -6.00 -5.71
C LYS A 356 8.57 -4.80 -6.64
N HIS A 357 8.54 -3.59 -6.09
CA HIS A 357 8.62 -2.34 -6.87
C HIS A 357 7.60 -2.30 -8.02
N GLY A 358 6.34 -2.67 -7.74
CA GLY A 358 5.27 -2.70 -8.74
C GLY A 358 5.35 -3.84 -9.77
N THR A 359 6.36 -4.71 -9.71
CA THR A 359 6.53 -5.82 -10.65
C THR A 359 6.17 -7.13 -9.98
N VAL A 360 5.28 -7.92 -10.59
CA VAL A 360 4.97 -9.28 -10.13
C VAL A 360 6.23 -10.13 -10.19
N VAL A 361 6.50 -10.86 -9.11
CA VAL A 361 7.67 -11.74 -9.00
C VAL A 361 7.22 -13.17 -8.74
N ASP A 362 7.93 -14.11 -9.35
CA ASP A 362 7.85 -15.51 -8.95
C ASP A 362 8.90 -15.76 -7.86
N VAL A 363 8.44 -16.07 -6.66
CA VAL A 363 9.32 -16.31 -5.51
C VAL A 363 10.12 -17.60 -5.63
N ALA A 364 9.68 -18.55 -6.47
CA ALA A 364 10.30 -19.86 -6.65
C ALA A 364 11.44 -19.88 -7.67
N LEU A 365 11.73 -18.75 -8.35
CA LEU A 365 12.57 -18.68 -9.55
C LEU A 365 13.88 -19.49 -9.48
N ASP A 366 14.05 -20.29 -10.54
CA ASP A 366 15.12 -21.25 -10.87
C ASP A 366 15.49 -22.27 -9.75
N PRO A 367 14.95 -23.50 -9.78
CA PRO A 367 15.35 -24.55 -8.84
C PRO A 367 16.83 -24.96 -8.96
N GLN A 368 17.48 -24.64 -10.08
CA GLN A 368 18.90 -24.89 -10.33
C GLN A 368 19.80 -23.69 -9.95
N ASN A 369 19.24 -22.47 -9.85
CA ASN A 369 19.91 -21.26 -9.38
C ASN A 369 18.98 -20.39 -8.53
N PRO A 370 18.56 -20.87 -7.34
CA PRO A 370 17.50 -20.25 -6.54
C PRO A 370 17.84 -18.85 -6.01
N TRP A 371 19.06 -18.37 -6.24
CA TRP A 371 19.59 -17.11 -5.71
C TRP A 371 19.65 -15.98 -6.73
N ASP A 372 19.24 -16.21 -7.98
CA ASP A 372 19.24 -15.20 -9.04
C ASP A 372 17.81 -14.70 -9.30
N GLY A 373 17.47 -13.54 -8.73
CA GLY A 373 16.18 -12.87 -8.97
C GLY A 373 14.96 -13.43 -8.20
N GLY A 374 15.12 -14.50 -7.41
CA GLY A 374 14.07 -15.11 -6.59
C GLY A 374 14.57 -15.52 -5.20
N TYR A 375 13.77 -16.35 -4.51
CA TYR A 375 14.16 -16.97 -3.23
C TYR A 375 14.37 -18.49 -3.31
N GLY A 376 13.86 -19.11 -4.37
CA GLY A 376 13.91 -20.56 -4.60
C GLY A 376 12.67 -21.31 -4.09
N GLU A 377 12.49 -22.52 -4.62
CA GLU A 377 11.31 -23.39 -4.39
C GLU A 377 11.10 -23.77 -2.91
N TYR A 378 12.18 -23.84 -2.13
CA TYR A 378 12.15 -24.23 -0.70
C TYR A 378 12.34 -23.04 0.24
N GLN A 379 12.07 -21.81 -0.23
CA GLN A 379 12.12 -20.62 0.61
C GLN A 379 11.12 -20.73 1.77
N ARG A 380 11.61 -20.72 3.01
CA ARG A 380 10.79 -20.63 4.22
C ARG A 380 10.21 -19.22 4.42
N SER A 381 9.51 -19.00 5.53
CA SER A 381 8.99 -17.68 5.90
C SER A 381 10.03 -16.56 5.78
N LEU A 382 9.61 -15.40 5.25
CA LEU A 382 10.49 -14.23 5.11
C LEU A 382 10.80 -13.53 6.44
N CYS A 383 10.23 -13.99 7.58
CA CYS A 383 10.75 -13.65 8.90
C CYS A 383 12.26 -13.95 9.01
N ASN A 384 12.76 -14.94 8.26
CA ASN A 384 14.18 -15.31 8.25
C ASN A 384 15.10 -14.22 7.72
N LYS A 385 14.56 -13.22 7.00
CA LYS A 385 15.31 -12.01 6.64
C LYS A 385 15.95 -11.37 7.88
N CYS A 386 15.22 -11.26 8.98
CA CYS A 386 15.74 -10.70 10.23
C CYS A 386 16.29 -11.79 11.18
N HIS A 387 15.79 -13.02 11.12
CA HIS A 387 16.02 -14.01 12.19
C HIS A 387 16.92 -15.19 11.82
N VAL A 388 17.11 -15.49 10.54
CA VAL A 388 17.98 -16.57 10.06
C VAL A 388 17.63 -17.92 10.72
N GLN A 389 16.33 -18.25 10.81
CA GLN A 389 15.83 -19.53 11.36
C GLN A 389 15.42 -20.48 10.22
N ASP A 390 16.38 -20.85 9.37
CA ASP A 390 16.14 -21.73 8.22
C ASP A 390 16.15 -23.23 8.52
#